data_AF-A0A964X1P1-F1
#
_entry.id   AF-A0A964X1P1-F1
#
_cell.length_a   1.000
_cell.length_b   1.000
_cell.length_c   1.000
_cell.angle_alpha   90.00
_cell.angle_beta   90.00
_cell.angle_gamma   90.00
#
_symmetry.space_group_name_H-M   'P 1'
#
loop_
_entity.id
_entity.type
_entity.pdbx_description
1 polymer ?
#
loop_
_entity_poly.entity_id
_entity_poly.type
_entity_poly.pdbx_seq_one_letter_code
_entity_poly.pdbx_strand_id
1 'polypeptide(L)' 'MRHLKSLALAAALAAAAGPSFAGGFAPVVDVPPPVVIAEPPPAPRSTWGIILPLALLGGLIALAVANDSDSDTPNN' A
#
# COMPACT_ATOMS: atom_id res chain seq x y z
N MET A 1 14.95 20.86 14.09
CA MET A 1 14.74 20.77 12.62
C MET A 1 14.80 19.36 12.02
N ARG A 2 15.26 18.31 12.73
CA ARG A 2 15.37 16.94 12.18
C ARG A 2 14.01 16.30 11.86
N HIS A 3 13.01 16.47 12.73
CA HIS A 3 11.68 15.86 12.58
C HIS A 3 10.79 16.51 11.50
N LEU A 4 11.05 17.77 11.16
CA LEU A 4 10.37 18.45 10.05
C LEU A 4 10.75 17.82 8.70
N LYS A 5 11.97 17.29 8.58
CA LYS A 5 12.47 16.64 7.36
C LYS A 5 11.85 15.25 7.16
N SER A 6 11.68 14.49 8.24
CA SER A 6 11.00 13.18 8.19
C SER A 6 9.50 13.34 7.92
N LEU A 7 8.85 14.35 8.50
CA LEU A 7 7.45 14.65 8.22
C LEU A 7 7.25 15.06 6.74
N ALA A 8 8.15 15.89 6.21
CA ALA A 8 8.12 16.29 4.81
C ALA A 8 8.33 15.11 3.85
N LEU A 9 9.23 14.18 4.18
CA LEU A 9 9.46 12.95 3.40
C LEU A 9 8.22 12.03 3.42
N ALA A 10 7.61 11.85 4.59
CA ALA A 10 6.39 11.05 4.73
C ALA A 10 5.21 11.66 3.96
N ALA A 11 5.05 12.99 4.01
CA ALA A 11 4.03 13.71 3.26
C ALA A 11 4.26 13.60 1.75
N ALA A 12 5.52 13.67 1.28
CA ALA A 12 5.86 13.49 -0.12
C ALA A 12 5.57 12.06 -0.62
N LEU A 13 5.84 11.04 0.21
CA LEU A 13 5.55 9.64 -0.12
C LEU A 13 4.04 9.36 -0.17
N ALA A 14 3.27 9.95 0.76
CA ALA A 14 1.81 9.87 0.77
C ALA A 14 1.18 10.59 -0.43
N ALA A 15 1.74 11.72 -0.86
CA ALA A 15 1.29 12.43 -2.05
C ALA A 15 1.67 11.69 -3.36
N ALA A 16 2.77 10.93 -3.35
CA ALA A 16 3.19 10.08 -4.47
C ALA A 16 2.40 8.76 -4.55
N ALA A 17 1.72 8.36 -3.48
CA ALA A 17 0.71 7.30 -3.49
C ALA A 17 -0.60 7.80 -4.14
N GLY A 18 -0.50 8.28 -5.38
CA GLY A 18 -1.67 8.51 -6.22
C GLY A 18 -2.43 7.20 -6.49
N PRO A 19 -3.61 7.26 -7.13
CA PRO A 19 -4.46 6.11 -7.39
C PRO A 19 -3.88 5.16 -8.45
N SER A 20 -2.75 4.52 -8.16
CA SER A 20 -2.29 3.30 -8.82
C SER A 20 -3.12 2.06 -8.38
N PHE A 21 -4.11 2.24 -7.51
CA PHE A 21 -5.07 1.23 -7.05
C PHE A 21 -6.33 1.07 -7.94
N ALA A 22 -6.49 1.80 -9.05
CA ALA A 22 -7.78 1.84 -9.78
C ALA A 22 -7.74 1.58 -11.31
N GLY A 23 -6.63 1.17 -11.91
CA GLY A 23 -6.47 1.21 -13.37
C GLY A 23 -6.45 -0.12 -14.14
N GLY A 24 -7.04 -1.21 -13.62
CA GLY A 24 -6.73 -2.57 -14.14
C GLY A 24 -7.74 -3.26 -15.06
N PHE A 25 -9.06 -3.00 -15.00
CA PHE A 25 -10.07 -3.80 -15.73
C PHE A 25 -11.35 -2.95 -15.93
N ALA A 26 -12.01 -2.80 -17.10
CA ALA A 26 -11.90 -3.53 -18.36
C ALA A 26 -12.37 -2.67 -19.58
N PRO A 27 -11.88 -2.95 -20.81
CA PRO A 27 -12.29 -2.30 -22.06
C PRO A 27 -13.70 -2.65 -22.56
N VAL A 28 -14.15 -1.82 -23.51
CA VAL A 28 -15.46 -1.70 -24.17
C VAL A 28 -16.13 -3.01 -24.58
N VAL A 29 -17.45 -3.05 -24.37
CA VAL A 29 -18.39 -4.11 -24.78
C VAL A 29 -18.76 -3.93 -26.25
N ASP A 30 -18.50 -4.96 -27.07
CA ASP A 30 -19.11 -5.14 -28.38
C ASP A 30 -19.73 -6.54 -28.44
N VAL A 31 -21.02 -6.65 -28.81
CA VAL A 31 -21.82 -7.88 -28.70
C VAL A 31 -22.12 -8.48 -30.07
N PRO A 32 -21.45 -9.59 -30.45
CA PRO A 32 -21.92 -10.55 -31.45
C PRO A 32 -22.39 -11.89 -30.81
N PRO A 33 -23.02 -12.83 -31.56
CA PRO A 33 -24.20 -13.68 -31.21
C PRO A 33 -24.02 -14.66 -30.02
N PRO A 34 -25.11 -15.25 -29.45
CA PRO A 34 -25.07 -15.93 -28.15
C PRO A 34 -24.11 -17.11 -28.14
N VAL A 35 -22.92 -16.86 -27.60
CA VAL A 35 -21.91 -17.86 -27.29
C VAL A 35 -22.30 -18.44 -25.92
N VAL A 36 -22.31 -19.77 -25.79
CA VAL A 36 -22.38 -20.39 -24.46
C VAL A 36 -21.06 -20.05 -23.75
N ILE A 37 -21.10 -19.01 -22.92
CA ILE A 37 -19.95 -18.58 -22.12
C ILE A 37 -19.86 -19.51 -20.92
N ALA A 38 -18.94 -20.47 -20.96
CA ALA A 38 -18.50 -21.13 -19.75
C ALA A 38 -17.79 -20.09 -18.88
N GLU A 39 -18.21 -19.94 -17.62
CA GLU A 39 -17.58 -19.01 -16.69
C GLU A 39 -16.08 -19.33 -16.60
N PRO A 40 -15.19 -18.37 -16.90
CA PRO A 40 -13.76 -18.57 -16.72
C PRO A 40 -13.49 -18.99 -15.26
N PRO A 41 -12.63 -19.99 -15.01
CA PRO A 41 -12.28 -20.35 -13.65
C PRO A 41 -11.79 -19.10 -12.90
N PRO A 42 -12.14 -18.95 -11.61
CA PRO A 42 -11.81 -17.75 -10.85
C PRO A 42 -10.32 -17.46 -10.96
N ALA A 43 -9.99 -16.23 -11.35
CA ALA A 43 -8.61 -15.82 -11.55
C ALA A 43 -7.79 -16.06 -10.27
N PRO A 44 -6.52 -16.49 -10.38
CA PRO A 44 -5.66 -16.66 -9.23
C PRO A 44 -5.58 -15.37 -8.41
N ARG A 45 -6.05 -15.43 -7.15
CA ARG A 45 -5.99 -14.30 -6.21
C ARG A 45 -4.59 -14.17 -5.61
N SER A 46 -4.03 -12.96 -5.64
CA SER A 46 -2.72 -12.69 -5.04
C SER A 46 -2.85 -12.38 -3.55
N THR A 47 -2.23 -13.19 -2.69
CA THR A 47 -2.15 -12.95 -1.24
C THR A 47 -1.24 -11.74 -0.89
N TRP A 48 -0.35 -11.36 -1.82
CA TRP A 48 0.57 -10.23 -1.63
C TRP A 48 -0.15 -8.88 -1.49
N GLY A 49 -1.37 -8.75 -2.02
CA GLY A 49 -2.19 -7.56 -1.84
C GLY A 49 -2.57 -7.29 -0.37
N ILE A 50 -2.50 -8.29 0.51
CA ILE A 50 -2.79 -8.15 1.95
C ILE A 50 -1.51 -8.22 2.77
N ILE A 51 -0.61 -9.15 2.42
CA ILE A 51 0.64 -9.35 3.18
C ILE A 51 1.51 -8.09 3.15
N LEU A 52 1.67 -7.46 1.97
CA LEU A 52 2.56 -6.33 1.82
C LEU A 52 2.09 -5.08 2.60
N PRO A 53 0.81 -4.68 2.57
CA PRO A 53 0.30 -3.60 3.44
C PRO A 53 0.45 -3.89 4.93
N LEU A 54 0.16 -5.11 5.38
CA LEU A 54 0.28 -5.48 6.79
C LEU A 54 1.74 -5.45 7.27
N ALA A 55 2.67 -5.97 6.46
CA ALA A 55 4.09 -5.93 6.77
C ALA A 55 4.61 -4.48 6.84
N LEU A 56 4.20 -3.63 5.90
CA LEU A 56 4.55 -2.21 5.91
C LEU A 56 4.01 -1.51 7.17
N LEU A 57 2.73 -1.74 7.52
CA LEU A 57 2.13 -1.16 8.72
C LEU A 57 2.87 -1.59 9.99
N GLY A 58 3.16 -2.89 10.14
CA GLY A 58 3.94 -3.40 11.28
C GLY A 58 5.34 -2.80 11.35
N GLY A 59 6.02 -2.66 10.21
CA GLY A 59 7.33 -2.03 10.13
C GLY A 59 7.33 -0.56 10.55
N LEU A 60 6.32 0.22 10.15
CA LEU A 60 6.18 1.61 10.55
C LEU A 60 5.93 1.77 12.06
N ILE A 61 5.10 0.89 12.64
CA ILE A 61 4.83 0.89 14.08
C ILE A 61 6.13 0.57 14.85
N ALA A 62 6.84 -0.49 14.45
CA ALA A 62 8.09 -0.88 15.08
C ALA A 62 9.15 0.23 15.00
N LEU A 63 9.25 0.90 13.85
CA LEU A 63 10.16 2.02 13.65
C LEU A 63 9.81 3.23 14.55
N ALA A 64 8.53 3.53 14.72
CA ALA A 64 8.08 4.60 15.61
C ALA A 64 8.43 4.33 17.08
N VAL A 65 8.21 3.10 17.55
CA VAL A 65 8.53 2.69 18.93
C VAL A 65 10.04 2.73 19.19
N ALA A 66 10.83 2.24 18.24
CA ALA A 66 12.30 2.25 18.36
C ALA A 66 12.86 3.67 18.46
N ASN A 67 12.27 4.63 17.73
CA ASN A 67 12.74 6.02 17.74
C ASN A 67 12.35 6.80 19.02
N ASP A 68 11.29 6.41 19.73
CA ASP A 68 10.86 7.09 20.97
C ASP A 68 11.80 6.76 22.15
N SER A 69 12.29 5.52 22.19
CA SER A 69 13.08 4.97 23.30
C SER A 69 14.50 5.55 23.42
N ASP A 70 15.03 6.16 22.35
CA ASP A 70 16.39 6.73 22.31
C ASP A 70 16.47 8.17 22.87
N SER A 71 15.36 8.76 23.33
CA SER A 71 15.32 10.17 23.76
C SER A 71 15.47 10.40 25.27
N ASP A 72 15.51 9.34 26.09
CA ASP A 72 15.64 9.41 27.54
C ASP A 72 17.08 9.13 28.02
N THR A 73 18.02 10.05 27.75
CA THR A 73 19.34 10.04 28.42
C THR A 73 19.32 11.04 29.59
N PRO A 74 19.31 10.60 30.86
CA PRO A 74 19.37 11.52 31.99
C PRO A 74 20.80 12.07 32.12
N ASN A 75 20.92 13.38 32.06
CA ASN A 75 22.15 14.13 32.28
C ASN A 75 22.41 14.28 33.79
N ASN A 76 23.40 13.55 34.32
CA ASN A 76 24.09 13.88 35.56
C ASN A 76 25.59 13.67 35.39
#